data_AF-A0A847MLL4-F1
#
_entry.id   AF-A0A847MLL4-F1
#
_cell.length_a   1.000
_cell.length_b   1.000
_cell.length_c   1.000
_cell.angle_alpha   90.00
_cell.angle_beta   90.00
_cell.angle_gamma   90.00
#
_symmetry.space_group_name_H-M   'P 1'
#
loop_
_entity.id
_entity.type
_entity.pdbx_description
1 polymer ?
#
loop_
_entity_poly.entity_id
_entity_poly.type
_entity_poly.pdbx_seq_one_letter_code
_entity_poly.pdbx_strand_id
1 'polypeptide(L)' 'MSSQQYEDMMRFVFEQGVDKSDRTGTGTRSHFGYQMRF' A
#
# COMPACT_ATOMS: atom_id res chain seq x y z
N MET A 1 11.38 15.64 9.09
CA MET A 1 10.65 14.39 9.39
C MET A 1 9.18 14.57 9.04
N SER A 2 8.81 14.53 7.76
CA SER A 2 7.38 14.62 7.35
C SER A 2 6.99 13.67 6.20
N SER A 3 7.90 12.80 5.74
CA SER A 3 7.59 11.79 4.71
C SER A 3 7.24 10.41 5.29
N GLN A 4 7.41 10.24 6.60
CA GLN A 4 7.39 8.94 7.25
C GLN A 4 6.05 8.22 7.12
N GLN A 5 4.92 8.92 7.20
CA GLN A 5 3.59 8.28 7.16
C GLN A 5 3.28 7.60 5.82
N TYR A 6 3.64 8.24 4.71
CA TYR A 6 3.46 7.65 3.38
C TYR A 6 4.44 6.50 3.15
N GLU A 7 5.70 6.67 3.55
CA GLU A 7 6.72 5.61 3.45
C GLU A 7 6.35 4.38 4.31
N ASP A 8 5.82 4.59 5.51
CA ASP A 8 5.33 3.54 6.40
C ASP A 8 4.13 2.81 5.78
N MET A 9 3.19 3.54 5.17
CA MET A 9 2.08 2.94 4.43
C MET A 9 2.59 2.07 3.27
N MET A 10 3.55 2.57 2.49
CA MET A 10 4.09 1.84 1.35
C MET A 10 4.84 0.58 1.80
N ARG A 11 5.60 0.65 2.89
CA ARG A 11 6.26 -0.52 3.50
C ARG A 11 5.23 -1.54 3.98
N PHE A 12 4.17 -1.08 4.63
CA PHE A 12 3.09 -1.95 5.09
C PHE A 12 2.39 -2.67 3.92
N VAL A 13 2.09 -1.97 2.83
CA VAL A 13 1.53 -2.60 1.61
C VAL A 13 2.52 -3.60 1.00
N PHE A 14 3.82 -3.29 1.01
CA PHE A 14 4.84 -4.19 0.46
C PHE A 14 4.95 -5.50 1.25
N GLU A 15 4.91 -5.41 2.59
CA GLU A 15 5.10 -6.54 3.51
C GLU A 15 3.82 -7.34 3.78
N GLN A 16 2.66 -6.67 3.87
CA GLN A 16 1.39 -7.28 4.29
C GLN A 16 0.30 -7.23 3.23
N GLY A 17 0.56 -6.59 2.09
CA GLY A 17 -0.39 -6.55 0.98
C GLY A 17 -0.57 -7.90 0.30
N VAL A 18 -1.74 -8.10 -0.28
CA VAL A 18 -2.09 -9.29 -1.07
C VAL A 18 -1.97 -8.96 -2.55
N ASP A 19 -1.31 -9.84 -3.29
CA ASP A 19 -1.23 -9.77 -4.76
C ASP A 19 -2.59 -10.11 -5.37
N LYS A 20 -3.06 -9.25 -6.28
CA LYS A 20 -4.37 -9.35 -6.95
C LYS A 20 -4.22 -8.99 -8.41
N SER A 21 -4.97 -9.68 -9.27
CA SER A 21 -5.18 -9.21 -10.64
C SER A 21 -5.95 -7.89 -10.62
N ASP A 22 -5.53 -6.94 -11.43
CA ASP A 22 -6.22 -5.67 -11.63
C ASP A 22 -6.88 -5.62 -13.02
N ARG A 23 -7.57 -4.51 -13.33
CA ARG A 23 -8.32 -4.36 -14.59
C ARG A 23 -7.42 -4.16 -15.81
N THR A 24 -6.15 -3.80 -15.61
CA THR A 24 -5.18 -3.64 -16.70
C THR A 24 -4.45 -4.95 -17.04
N GLY A 25 -4.56 -5.96 -16.19
CA GLY A 25 -3.84 -7.23 -16.35
C GLY A 25 -2.38 -7.17 -15.90
N THR A 26 -1.92 -6.07 -15.30
CA THR A 26 -0.57 -5.94 -14.74
C THR A 26 -0.47 -6.60 -13.36
N GLY A 27 -1.56 -6.57 -12.60
CA GLY A 27 -1.61 -6.97 -11.20
C GLY A 27 -1.24 -5.83 -10.25
N THR A 28 -1.64 -5.98 -9.00
CA THR A 28 -1.37 -5.03 -7.90
C THR A 28 -1.11 -5.78 -6.60
N ARG A 29 -0.24 -5.24 -5.75
CA ARG A 29 -0.18 -5.60 -4.33
C ARG A 29 -0.98 -4.56 -3.54
N SER A 30 -1.95 -4.99 -2.74
CA SER A 30 -2.84 -4.07 -2.03
C SER A 30 -3.21 -4.54 -0.63
N HIS A 31 -3.47 -3.60 0.27
CA HIS A 31 -4.08 -3.84 1.58
C HIS A 31 -5.41 -3.09 1.68
N PHE A 32 -6.43 -3.69 2.30
CA PHE A 32 -7.70 -3.02 2.50
C PHE A 32 -7.70 -2.25 3.82
N GLY A 33 -7.89 -0.92 3.74
CA GLY A 33 -7.89 -0.03 4.90
C GLY A 33 -6.49 0.30 5.40
N TYR A 34 -6.16 1.60 5.38
CA TYR A 34 -5.00 2.20 6.06
C TYR A 34 -5.34 3.66 6.36
N GLN A 35 -4.99 4.16 7.54
CA GLN A 35 -5.31 5.53 7.96
C GLN A 35 -4.04 6.34 8.16
N MET A 36 -3.99 7.53 7.55
CA MET A 36 -2.94 8.53 7.75
C MET A 36 -3.51 9.80 8.40
N ARG A 37 -2.65 10.61 9.02
CA ARG A 37 -3.01 11.89 9.66
C ARG A 37 -1.91 12.91 9.41
N PHE A 38 -2.16 13.88 8.55
CA PHE A 38 -1.19 14.92 8.17
C PHE A 38 -1.32 16.17 9.03
#